data_AF-A0A7X8L9X4-F1
#
_entry.id   AF-A0A7X8L9X4-F1
#
_cell.length_a   1.000
_cell.length_b   1.000
_cell.length_c   1.000
_cell.angle_alpha   90.00
_cell.angle_beta   90.00
_cell.angle_gamma   90.00
#
_symmetry.space_group_name_H-M   'P 1'
#
loop_
_entity.id
_entity.type
_entity.pdbx_description
1 polymer ?
#
loop_
_entity_poly.entity_id
_entity_poly.type
_entity_poly.pdbx_seq_one_letter_code
_entity_poly.pdbx_strand_id
1 'polypeptide(L)'
;MRCMRKRFLSCFMMLIMTIGILGSPTLIQRVQGAEEIELQNQEPKFVVAGDLQEHFIDIDENSWNPGSEKTQMQDMGNGIYEFRGVLPAGSYEYKITHGSWDESYGQGFYANPDGDYGENGNIKITVDEEQEVLFYYNPKNHRIADSTFYTPIQEENRPRIVGDIQPAIQQGEAWSPEESKAYLYDDTFEQTYTYMTYVPEGSYEYKIVLGNSWGEEYPGQNAKLDVLENTEITFYYNHNTKEVYTDYRPKGENTDGVINKSKLYHNTWDLLYRTPFGAVSRDTEVTLRLQAEKGDLTRARVYLKNYQTGNAYLHPMTRVGWISTTQGEMDFWETRITLKEIGTYGYKFLVGDQNAQVEYGEDHQKGGFGEEVDQNAGLFQLTVYDPSYQTPDWMKEAVVYQIFPDRFYNGNRENDTAKSN
;
A
#
# COMPACT_ATOMS: atom_id res chain seq x y z
N MET A 1 29.34 -14.63 52.12
CA MET A 1 29.87 -13.68 53.11
C MET A 1 28.70 -12.98 53.80
N ARG A 2 28.66 -13.04 55.14
CA ARG A 2 28.08 -12.08 56.12
C ARG A 2 26.79 -11.30 55.73
N CYS A 3 25.68 -11.56 56.43
CA CYS A 3 25.11 -10.74 57.54
C CYS A 3 24.11 -9.67 57.05
N MET A 4 22.97 -9.37 57.66
CA MET A 4 22.30 -9.87 58.87
C MET A 4 20.91 -9.20 58.96
N ARG A 5 19.88 -9.97 59.37
CA ARG A 5 18.81 -9.69 60.38
C ARG A 5 18.02 -8.36 60.30
N LYS A 6 16.70 -8.38 60.47
CA LYS A 6 15.95 -8.60 61.74
C LYS A 6 14.44 -8.68 61.39
N ARG A 7 13.50 -9.28 62.13
CA ARG A 7 13.42 -10.19 63.31
C ARG A 7 11.90 -10.45 63.57
N PHE A 8 11.55 -11.67 64.00
CA PHE A 8 10.61 -12.03 65.10
C PHE A 8 9.10 -11.71 64.95
N LEU A 9 8.13 -12.47 65.46
CA LEU A 9 8.02 -13.80 66.07
C LEU A 9 6.51 -14.07 66.25
N SER A 10 6.14 -15.35 66.20
CA SER A 10 4.80 -15.92 66.43
C SER A 10 4.28 -15.79 67.87
N CYS A 11 2.94 -15.85 68.02
CA CYS A 11 2.14 -16.67 68.96
C CYS A 11 1.07 -15.96 69.83
N PHE A 12 -0.16 -16.52 69.71
CA PHE A 12 -1.18 -16.79 70.74
C PHE A 12 -1.80 -15.64 71.55
N MET A 13 -3.12 -15.40 71.40
CA MET A 13 -4.12 -15.70 72.44
C MET A 13 -5.56 -15.47 71.95
N MET A 14 -6.43 -16.42 72.30
CA MET A 14 -7.87 -16.46 72.08
C MET A 14 -8.58 -15.89 73.32
N LEU A 15 -9.54 -14.96 73.18
CA LEU A 15 -10.68 -14.90 74.11
C LEU A 15 -11.88 -14.12 73.54
N ILE A 16 -13.03 -14.71 73.85
CA ILE A 16 -14.43 -14.40 73.53
C ILE A 16 -14.92 -13.11 74.20
N MET A 17 -15.75 -12.34 73.50
CA MET A 17 -16.79 -11.53 74.14
C MET A 17 -18.05 -11.49 73.28
N THR A 18 -19.13 -12.03 73.83
CA THR A 18 -20.51 -12.03 73.32
C THR A 18 -21.24 -10.72 73.63
N ILE A 19 -22.22 -10.33 72.80
CA ILE A 19 -23.63 -9.94 73.13
C ILE A 19 -24.20 -9.03 72.04
N GLY A 20 -25.40 -9.36 71.53
CA GLY A 20 -26.25 -8.43 70.77
C GLY A 20 -27.14 -9.09 69.73
N ILE A 21 -28.24 -9.70 70.16
CA ILE A 21 -29.30 -10.29 69.33
C ILE A 21 -30.45 -9.27 69.11
N LEU A 22 -31.10 -9.39 67.94
CA LEU A 22 -32.46 -8.96 67.52
C LEU A 22 -32.68 -7.54 66.97
N GLY A 23 -33.15 -7.50 65.72
CA GLY A 23 -33.92 -6.37 65.18
C GLY A 23 -33.91 -6.27 63.64
N SER A 24 -34.44 -7.26 62.91
CA SER A 24 -34.76 -7.09 61.49
C SER A 24 -36.12 -6.42 61.30
N PRO A 25 -36.21 -5.44 60.39
CA PRO A 25 -37.27 -5.42 59.41
C PRO A 25 -36.66 -5.39 58.01
N THR A 26 -37.10 -6.33 57.17
CA THR A 26 -36.92 -6.33 55.72
C THR A 26 -37.41 -5.01 55.12
N LEU A 27 -36.50 -4.23 54.55
CA LEU A 27 -36.82 -3.11 53.68
C LEU A 27 -36.91 -3.62 52.24
N ILE A 28 -38.05 -3.31 51.62
CA ILE A 28 -38.33 -3.43 50.20
C ILE A 28 -37.27 -2.66 49.41
N GLN A 29 -36.49 -3.35 48.58
CA GLN A 29 -35.69 -2.73 47.51
C GLN A 29 -35.55 -3.73 46.34
N ARG A 30 -36.67 -3.95 45.65
CA ARG A 30 -36.68 -4.36 44.23
C ARG A 30 -37.34 -3.21 43.47
N VAL A 31 -37.01 -3.06 42.20
CA VAL A 31 -37.51 -2.07 41.21
C VAL A 31 -36.69 -0.77 41.05
N GLN A 32 -35.36 -0.84 40.95
CA GLN A 32 -34.59 0.23 40.29
C GLN A 32 -33.56 -0.33 39.29
N GLY A 33 -32.93 -1.48 39.58
CA GLY A 33 -31.94 -2.07 38.67
C GLY A 33 -32.48 -2.84 37.45
N ALA A 34 -33.80 -2.86 37.21
CA ALA A 34 -34.38 -3.52 36.04
C ALA A 34 -34.70 -2.54 34.90
N GLU A 35 -35.20 -1.33 35.22
CA GLU A 35 -35.43 -0.25 34.25
C GLU A 35 -34.10 0.31 33.70
N GLU A 36 -33.05 0.36 34.51
CA GLU A 36 -31.74 0.90 34.09
C GLU A 36 -30.98 -0.04 33.13
N ILE A 37 -31.33 -1.34 33.10
CA ILE A 37 -30.75 -2.32 32.16
C ILE A 37 -31.54 -2.35 30.84
N GLU A 38 -32.83 -2.02 30.84
CA GLU A 38 -33.64 -1.91 29.61
C GLU A 38 -33.26 -0.70 28.75
N LEU A 39 -32.75 0.39 29.35
CA LEU A 39 -32.38 1.62 28.64
C LEU A 39 -31.11 1.50 27.78
N GLN A 40 -30.31 0.43 27.94
CA GLN A 40 -29.07 0.22 27.19
C GLN A 40 -29.21 -0.73 25.98
N ASN A 41 -30.40 -1.30 25.75
CA ASN A 41 -30.63 -2.31 24.71
C ASN A 41 -31.69 -1.90 23.67
N GLN A 42 -32.06 -0.63 23.58
CA GLN A 42 -32.87 -0.17 22.45
C GLN A 42 -31.98 -0.04 21.21
N GLU A 43 -32.34 -0.74 20.14
CA GLU A 43 -31.71 -0.53 18.84
C GLU A 43 -31.78 0.96 18.46
N PRO A 44 -30.69 1.52 17.90
CA PRO A 44 -30.66 2.92 17.56
C PRO A 44 -31.74 3.22 16.52
N LYS A 45 -32.51 4.28 16.77
CA LYS A 45 -33.64 4.66 15.93
C LYS A 45 -33.23 5.80 14.99
N PHE A 46 -32.89 5.46 13.75
CA PHE A 46 -32.63 6.46 12.71
C PHE A 46 -33.88 6.70 11.89
N VAL A 47 -34.23 7.96 11.65
CA VAL A 47 -35.46 8.35 10.95
C VAL A 47 -35.14 9.35 9.85
N VAL A 48 -35.72 9.14 8.66
CA VAL A 48 -35.74 10.17 7.62
C VAL A 48 -36.85 11.16 7.97
N ALA A 49 -36.47 12.36 8.43
CA ALA A 49 -37.40 13.40 8.86
C ALA A 49 -37.37 14.58 7.90
N GLY A 50 -38.52 14.97 7.37
CA GLY A 50 -38.61 15.93 6.27
C GLY A 50 -40.03 16.22 5.82
N ASP A 51 -40.19 17.08 4.81
CA ASP A 51 -41.49 17.31 4.17
C ASP A 51 -41.95 16.08 3.35
N LEU A 52 -41.01 15.25 2.88
CA LEU A 52 -41.27 13.97 2.23
C LEU A 52 -42.10 13.01 3.11
N GLN A 53 -42.12 13.19 4.42
CA GLN A 53 -42.87 12.31 5.33
C GLN A 53 -44.37 12.35 5.05
N GLU A 54 -44.91 13.46 4.54
CA GLU A 54 -46.31 13.57 4.10
C GLU A 54 -46.75 12.47 3.12
N HIS A 55 -45.81 11.86 2.40
CA HIS A 55 -46.08 10.76 1.46
C HIS A 55 -46.03 9.37 2.10
N PHE A 56 -45.55 9.25 3.34
CA PHE A 56 -45.27 7.97 4.02
C PHE A 56 -46.04 7.77 5.32
N ILE A 57 -46.46 8.86 5.96
CA ILE A 57 -47.10 8.85 7.28
C ILE A 57 -48.63 8.85 7.19
N ASP A 58 -49.27 8.48 8.31
CA ASP A 58 -50.73 8.52 8.42
C ASP A 58 -51.22 9.97 8.61
N ILE A 59 -52.50 10.26 8.28
CA ILE A 59 -53.06 11.63 8.27
C ILE A 59 -52.99 12.38 9.61
N ASP A 60 -52.83 11.66 10.72
CA ASP A 60 -52.76 12.20 12.07
C ASP A 60 -51.31 12.53 12.51
N GLU A 61 -50.31 12.24 11.66
CA GLU A 61 -48.90 12.53 11.88
C GLU A 61 -48.47 13.71 11.00
N ASN A 62 -47.66 14.62 11.55
CA ASN A 62 -47.15 15.77 10.79
C ASN A 62 -45.79 15.46 10.17
N SER A 63 -45.50 16.06 9.01
CA SER A 63 -44.14 16.14 8.46
C SER A 63 -43.14 16.73 9.46
N TRP A 64 -41.85 16.44 9.24
CA TRP A 64 -40.77 16.78 10.17
C TRP A 64 -40.91 16.13 11.55
N ASN A 65 -41.43 14.90 11.61
CA ASN A 65 -41.43 14.09 12.83
C ASN A 65 -40.11 13.30 12.98
N PRO A 66 -39.22 13.68 13.92
CA PRO A 66 -37.92 13.04 14.09
C PRO A 66 -38.00 11.63 14.70
N GLY A 67 -39.17 11.24 15.21
CA GLY A 67 -39.42 9.97 15.86
C GLY A 67 -40.44 9.11 15.10
N SER A 68 -40.68 9.37 13.81
CA SER A 68 -41.63 8.57 13.02
C SER A 68 -41.20 7.09 12.96
N GLU A 69 -42.13 6.20 13.26
CA GLU A 69 -41.96 4.74 13.05
C GLU A 69 -42.06 4.38 11.56
N LYS A 70 -42.76 5.20 10.76
CA LYS A 70 -43.04 4.93 9.35
C LYS A 70 -41.84 5.21 8.45
N THR A 71 -41.04 6.20 8.82
CA THR A 71 -39.80 6.57 8.11
C THR A 71 -38.54 6.19 8.88
N GLN A 72 -38.67 5.23 9.81
CA GLN A 72 -37.53 4.61 10.46
C GLN A 72 -36.72 3.79 9.45
N MET A 73 -35.41 3.98 9.48
CA MET A 73 -34.47 3.26 8.65
C MET A 73 -34.22 1.85 9.20
N GLN A 74 -33.98 0.89 8.32
CA GLN A 74 -33.69 -0.51 8.62
C GLN A 74 -32.19 -0.77 8.48
N ASP A 75 -31.62 -1.57 9.39
CA ASP A 75 -30.22 -2.02 9.29
C ASP A 75 -30.08 -3.04 8.15
N MET A 76 -29.25 -2.72 7.17
CA MET A 76 -28.95 -3.58 6.00
C MET A 76 -27.72 -4.47 6.23
N GLY A 77 -27.10 -4.39 7.40
CA GLY A 77 -25.83 -5.03 7.73
C GLY A 77 -24.62 -4.15 7.40
N ASN A 78 -23.46 -4.53 7.93
CA ASN A 78 -22.19 -3.78 7.83
C ASN A 78 -22.28 -2.33 8.35
N GLY A 79 -23.30 -2.00 9.17
CA GLY A 79 -23.48 -0.68 9.75
C GLY A 79 -24.07 0.35 8.81
N ILE A 80 -24.76 -0.06 7.74
CA ILE A 80 -25.48 0.84 6.83
C ILE A 80 -26.99 0.71 7.06
N TYR A 81 -27.66 1.83 7.26
CA TYR A 81 -29.10 1.91 7.42
C TYR A 81 -29.77 2.44 6.14
N GLU A 82 -30.95 1.92 5.83
CA GLU A 82 -31.71 2.27 4.63
C GLU A 82 -33.18 2.55 4.95
N PHE A 83 -33.75 3.58 4.33
CA PHE A 83 -35.20 3.73 4.19
C PHE A 83 -35.57 3.82 2.70
N ARG A 84 -36.69 3.23 2.31
CA ARG A 84 -37.21 3.27 0.95
C ARG A 84 -38.63 3.82 0.92
N GLY A 85 -38.94 4.63 -0.08
CA GLY A 85 -40.29 5.17 -0.25
C GLY A 85 -40.53 5.64 -1.68
N VAL A 86 -41.78 5.51 -2.15
CA VAL A 86 -42.19 6.04 -3.45
C VAL A 86 -42.54 7.51 -3.30
N LEU A 87 -41.84 8.38 -4.03
CA LEU A 87 -42.08 9.83 -4.05
C LEU A 87 -42.62 10.24 -5.42
N PRO A 88 -43.71 11.03 -5.48
CA PRO A 88 -44.12 11.73 -6.70
C PRO A 88 -43.04 12.70 -7.21
N ALA A 89 -43.22 13.19 -8.44
CA ALA A 89 -42.39 14.28 -8.96
C ALA A 89 -42.49 15.52 -8.06
N GLY A 90 -41.36 16.07 -7.63
CA GLY A 90 -41.33 17.19 -6.70
C GLY A 90 -39.95 17.50 -6.16
N SER A 91 -39.87 18.54 -5.32
CA SER A 91 -38.70 18.86 -4.53
C SER A 91 -39.02 18.59 -3.06
N TYR A 92 -38.09 17.94 -2.38
CA TYR A 92 -38.26 17.51 -1.00
C TYR A 92 -37.03 17.86 -0.17
N GLU A 93 -37.25 18.15 1.10
CA GLU A 93 -36.21 18.42 2.10
C GLU A 93 -36.23 17.38 3.22
N TYR A 94 -35.06 16.95 3.65
CA TYR A 94 -34.93 15.99 4.75
C TYR A 94 -33.64 16.11 5.56
N LYS A 95 -33.65 15.43 6.70
CA LYS A 95 -32.52 15.13 7.58
C LYS A 95 -32.64 13.71 8.11
N ILE A 96 -31.53 13.19 8.62
CA ILE A 96 -31.54 11.97 9.42
C ILE A 96 -31.51 12.35 10.91
N THR A 97 -32.43 11.82 11.69
CA THR A 97 -32.52 12.06 13.14
C THR A 97 -32.28 10.76 13.92
N HIS A 98 -31.82 10.88 15.16
CA HIS A 98 -31.70 9.75 16.07
C HIS A 98 -32.94 9.63 16.98
N GLY A 99 -34.13 9.59 16.38
CA GLY A 99 -35.41 9.52 17.08
C GLY A 99 -35.88 10.84 17.72
N SER A 100 -35.01 11.84 17.85
CA SER A 100 -35.32 13.21 18.28
C SER A 100 -34.47 14.24 17.51
N TRP A 101 -34.77 15.53 17.70
CA TRP A 101 -33.98 16.63 17.12
C TRP A 101 -32.69 16.93 17.89
N ASP A 102 -32.45 16.29 19.04
CA ASP A 102 -31.24 16.50 19.83
C ASP A 102 -29.98 16.06 19.08
N GLU A 103 -30.13 15.06 18.20
CA GLU A 103 -29.10 14.56 17.31
C GLU A 103 -29.68 14.38 15.90
N SER A 104 -29.24 15.25 14.98
CA SER A 104 -29.68 15.24 13.59
C SER A 104 -28.60 15.68 12.62
N TYR A 105 -28.65 15.14 11.41
CA TYR A 105 -27.64 15.27 10.37
C TYR A 105 -28.29 15.67 9.05
N GLY A 106 -27.65 16.58 8.32
CA GLY A 106 -28.12 17.12 7.05
C GLY A 106 -26.95 17.54 6.17
N GLN A 107 -27.00 18.75 5.61
CA GLN A 107 -26.05 19.30 4.62
C GLN A 107 -24.58 18.92 4.85
N GLY A 108 -24.04 19.08 6.06
CA GLY A 108 -22.61 18.81 6.34
C GLY A 108 -22.19 17.33 6.22
N PHE A 109 -23.15 16.43 6.12
CA PHE A 109 -22.94 14.98 6.09
C PHE A 109 -23.43 14.34 4.79
N TYR A 110 -24.04 15.11 3.90
CA TYR A 110 -24.49 14.62 2.60
C TYR A 110 -23.30 14.34 1.69
N ALA A 111 -23.28 13.15 1.08
CA ALA A 111 -22.16 12.67 0.28
C ALA A 111 -22.13 13.24 -1.15
N ASN A 112 -23.24 13.81 -1.64
CA ASN A 112 -23.30 14.42 -2.97
C ASN A 112 -22.48 15.72 -2.99
N PRO A 113 -21.38 15.80 -3.77
CA PRO A 113 -20.58 17.01 -3.88
C PRO A 113 -21.35 18.19 -4.50
N ASP A 114 -22.37 17.89 -5.31
CA ASP A 114 -23.23 18.86 -6.00
C ASP A 114 -24.61 18.99 -5.32
N GLY A 115 -24.72 18.58 -4.04
CA GLY A 115 -25.98 18.60 -3.30
C GLY A 115 -26.64 19.98 -3.21
N ASP A 116 -27.97 20.01 -3.28
CA ASP A 116 -28.79 21.21 -3.01
C ASP A 116 -29.23 21.21 -1.55
N TYR A 117 -29.40 22.39 -0.97
CA TYR A 117 -29.65 22.55 0.46
C TYR A 117 -30.77 23.54 0.73
N GLY A 118 -31.68 23.13 1.61
CA GLY A 118 -32.76 23.96 2.10
C GLY A 118 -32.35 24.87 3.25
N GLU A 119 -33.34 25.43 3.93
CA GLU A 119 -33.09 26.17 5.16
C GLU A 119 -32.52 25.27 6.27
N ASN A 120 -31.84 25.86 7.26
CA ASN A 120 -31.33 25.14 8.44
C ASN A 120 -30.42 23.92 8.16
N GLY A 121 -29.79 23.85 6.99
CA GLY A 121 -28.91 22.74 6.61
C GLY A 121 -29.67 21.44 6.30
N ASN A 122 -30.91 21.54 5.83
CA ASN A 122 -31.65 20.41 5.28
C ASN A 122 -31.04 19.97 3.95
N ILE A 123 -31.06 18.66 3.68
CA ILE A 123 -30.72 18.12 2.36
C ILE A 123 -31.94 18.30 1.46
N LYS A 124 -31.73 18.83 0.25
CA LYS A 124 -32.80 18.99 -0.72
C LYS A 124 -32.56 18.11 -1.93
N ILE A 125 -33.58 17.33 -2.29
CA ILE A 125 -33.57 16.45 -3.47
C ILE A 125 -34.67 16.85 -4.44
N THR A 126 -34.48 16.51 -5.71
CA THR A 126 -35.49 16.66 -6.76
C THR A 126 -35.78 15.29 -7.36
N VAL A 127 -37.06 14.97 -7.48
CA VAL A 127 -37.58 13.75 -8.08
C VAL A 127 -38.31 14.17 -9.36
N ASP A 128 -37.82 13.72 -10.52
CA ASP A 128 -38.33 14.18 -11.82
C ASP A 128 -39.65 13.52 -12.22
N GLU A 129 -39.86 12.26 -11.80
CA GLU A 129 -41.07 11.49 -11.98
C GLU A 129 -41.31 10.57 -10.78
N GLU A 130 -42.53 10.05 -10.63
CA GLU A 130 -42.85 9.15 -9.51
C GLU A 130 -41.92 7.92 -9.53
N GLN A 131 -41.12 7.76 -8.48
CA GLN A 131 -40.14 6.69 -8.37
C GLN A 131 -39.88 6.27 -6.92
N GLU A 132 -39.35 5.07 -6.73
CA GLU A 132 -38.80 4.65 -5.45
C GLU A 132 -37.48 5.37 -5.20
N VAL A 133 -37.39 6.06 -4.07
CA VAL A 133 -36.16 6.71 -3.58
C VAL A 133 -35.66 5.95 -2.37
N LEU A 134 -34.37 5.63 -2.37
CA LEU A 134 -33.68 5.01 -1.25
C LEU A 134 -32.85 6.07 -0.54
N PHE A 135 -32.88 6.06 0.78
CA PHE A 135 -32.13 6.95 1.66
C PHE A 135 -31.17 6.09 2.47
N TYR A 136 -29.89 6.44 2.46
CA TYR A 136 -28.82 5.71 3.10
C TYR A 136 -28.19 6.55 4.21
N TYR A 137 -27.84 5.89 5.31
CA TYR A 137 -27.17 6.51 6.43
C TYR A 137 -26.13 5.57 7.04
N ASN A 138 -24.94 6.11 7.31
CA ASN A 138 -23.89 5.39 8.02
C ASN A 138 -23.65 6.04 9.40
N PRO A 139 -24.10 5.46 10.52
CA PRO A 139 -23.89 6.01 11.86
C PRO A 139 -22.41 6.12 12.29
N LYS A 140 -21.47 5.41 11.65
CA LYS A 140 -20.04 5.44 12.02
C LYS A 140 -19.38 6.79 11.70
N ASN A 141 -19.80 7.42 10.61
CA ASN A 141 -19.26 8.70 10.11
C ASN A 141 -20.36 9.72 9.80
N HIS A 142 -21.61 9.38 10.11
CA HIS A 142 -22.84 10.12 9.88
C HIS A 142 -23.14 10.44 8.41
N ARG A 143 -22.44 9.82 7.45
CA ARG A 143 -22.65 10.10 6.02
C ARG A 143 -24.07 9.76 5.61
N ILE A 144 -24.62 10.59 4.70
CA ILE A 144 -25.97 10.47 4.16
C ILE A 144 -25.88 10.43 2.64
N ALA A 145 -26.67 9.57 2.01
CA ALA A 145 -26.87 9.58 0.57
C ALA A 145 -28.31 9.20 0.22
N ASP A 146 -28.68 9.39 -1.04
CA ASP A 146 -29.95 8.91 -1.57
C ASP A 146 -29.83 8.54 -3.05
N SER A 147 -30.81 7.79 -3.54
CA SER A 147 -30.78 7.23 -4.89
C SER A 147 -30.97 8.23 -6.02
N THR A 148 -31.14 9.54 -5.73
CA THR A 148 -31.17 10.57 -6.80
C THR A 148 -29.78 10.84 -7.39
N PHE A 149 -28.71 10.47 -6.68
CA PHE A 149 -27.33 10.58 -7.18
C PHE A 149 -26.48 9.34 -6.90
N TYR A 150 -26.76 8.60 -5.82
CA TYR A 150 -25.96 7.48 -5.37
C TYR A 150 -26.60 6.14 -5.77
N THR A 151 -25.80 5.21 -6.28
CA THR A 151 -26.26 3.84 -6.53
C THR A 151 -25.15 2.90 -6.08
N PRO A 152 -25.37 2.10 -5.02
CA PRO A 152 -24.36 1.16 -4.55
C PRO A 152 -24.15 0.04 -5.57
N ILE A 153 -22.94 -0.52 -5.61
CA ILE A 153 -22.67 -1.74 -6.36
C ILE A 153 -23.47 -2.88 -5.72
N GLN A 154 -24.20 -3.63 -6.55
CA GLN A 154 -24.98 -4.78 -6.10
C GLN A 154 -24.09 -5.85 -5.44
N GLU A 155 -24.65 -6.56 -4.45
CA GLU A 155 -23.89 -7.52 -3.65
C GLU A 155 -23.20 -8.61 -4.48
N GLU A 156 -23.85 -9.10 -5.54
CA GLU A 156 -23.26 -10.07 -6.48
C GLU A 156 -22.00 -9.57 -7.20
N ASN A 157 -21.87 -8.25 -7.37
CA ASN A 157 -20.75 -7.57 -8.00
C ASN A 157 -19.82 -6.91 -6.98
N ARG A 158 -19.94 -7.22 -5.69
CA ARG A 158 -19.14 -6.60 -4.62
C ARG A 158 -17.64 -6.62 -4.98
N PRO A 159 -16.95 -5.46 -4.98
CA PRO A 159 -15.53 -5.41 -5.29
C PRO A 159 -14.73 -6.21 -4.28
N ARG A 160 -13.70 -6.92 -4.76
CA ARG A 160 -12.77 -7.68 -3.90
C ARG A 160 -11.34 -7.63 -4.43
N ILE A 161 -10.36 -7.70 -3.52
CA ILE A 161 -8.95 -7.82 -3.90
C ILE A 161 -8.67 -9.23 -4.41
N VAL A 162 -8.06 -9.34 -5.60
CA VAL A 162 -7.64 -10.62 -6.19
C VAL A 162 -6.20 -10.50 -6.68
N GLY A 163 -5.33 -11.43 -6.28
CA GLY A 163 -3.90 -11.35 -6.57
C GLY A 163 -3.09 -12.39 -5.81
N ASP A 164 -1.77 -12.34 -5.93
CA ASP A 164 -0.86 -13.15 -5.09
C ASP A 164 -0.77 -12.65 -3.64
N ILE A 165 -1.34 -11.46 -3.36
CA ILE A 165 -1.46 -10.90 -2.02
C ILE A 165 -2.44 -11.68 -1.13
N GLN A 166 -3.45 -12.35 -1.70
CA GLN A 166 -4.56 -12.95 -0.93
C GLN A 166 -4.11 -13.92 0.16
N PRO A 167 -3.17 -14.87 -0.08
CA PRO A 167 -2.69 -15.75 0.96
C PRO A 167 -1.95 -15.01 2.07
N ALA A 168 -1.19 -13.96 1.72
CA ALA A 168 -0.42 -13.16 2.69
C ALA A 168 -1.33 -12.39 3.65
N ILE A 169 -2.46 -11.89 3.17
CA ILE A 169 -3.49 -11.22 3.99
C ILE A 169 -4.54 -12.20 4.55
N GLN A 170 -4.38 -13.51 4.31
CA GLN A 170 -5.26 -14.58 4.76
C GLN A 170 -6.71 -14.47 4.26
N GLN A 171 -6.90 -14.00 3.02
CA GLN A 171 -8.21 -13.76 2.41
C GLN A 171 -8.53 -14.69 1.23
N GLY A 172 -7.92 -15.87 1.18
CA GLY A 172 -8.14 -16.89 0.14
C GLY A 172 -6.87 -17.25 -0.63
N GLU A 173 -7.01 -18.15 -1.60
CA GLU A 173 -5.90 -18.57 -2.47
C GLU A 173 -5.53 -17.50 -3.49
N ALA A 174 -4.27 -17.52 -3.94
CA ALA A 174 -3.77 -16.55 -4.91
C ALA A 174 -4.56 -16.60 -6.23
N TRP A 175 -4.89 -15.43 -6.77
CA TRP A 175 -5.59 -15.27 -8.06
C TRP A 175 -6.97 -15.95 -8.14
N SER A 176 -7.68 -16.06 -7.01
CA SER A 176 -8.99 -16.71 -6.91
C SER A 176 -10.08 -15.70 -6.51
N PRO A 177 -10.86 -15.13 -7.46
CA PRO A 177 -11.99 -14.25 -7.14
C PRO A 177 -13.08 -14.93 -6.31
N GLU A 178 -13.39 -16.20 -6.61
CA GLU A 178 -14.44 -16.97 -5.94
C GLU A 178 -14.15 -17.24 -4.46
N GLU A 179 -12.87 -17.39 -4.11
CA GLU A 179 -12.45 -17.62 -2.72
C GLU A 179 -12.05 -16.34 -1.99
N SER A 180 -11.84 -15.23 -2.73
CA SER A 180 -11.43 -13.96 -2.12
C SER A 180 -12.50 -13.44 -1.16
N LYS A 181 -12.10 -13.24 0.09
CA LYS A 181 -12.91 -12.63 1.17
C LYS A 181 -12.52 -11.19 1.47
N ALA A 182 -11.57 -10.63 0.71
CA ALA A 182 -11.11 -9.26 0.82
C ALA A 182 -12.08 -8.28 0.15
N TYR A 183 -13.31 -8.19 0.67
CA TYR A 183 -14.38 -7.35 0.15
C TYR A 183 -14.16 -5.88 0.47
N LEU A 184 -14.32 -5.01 -0.52
CA LEU A 184 -14.29 -3.56 -0.32
C LEU A 184 -15.71 -3.03 -0.09
N TYR A 185 -15.84 -2.01 0.77
CA TYR A 185 -17.11 -1.36 1.11
C TYR A 185 -17.00 0.16 0.94
N ASP A 186 -18.10 0.78 0.49
CA ASP A 186 -18.23 2.24 0.40
C ASP A 186 -18.92 2.77 1.65
N ASP A 187 -18.14 2.99 2.71
CA ASP A 187 -18.63 3.51 3.99
C ASP A 187 -19.02 5.00 3.90
N THR A 188 -18.63 5.73 2.84
CA THR A 188 -18.84 7.18 2.73
C THR A 188 -19.91 7.59 1.72
N PHE A 189 -20.41 6.65 0.93
CA PHE A 189 -21.34 6.88 -0.19
C PHE A 189 -20.77 7.79 -1.28
N GLU A 190 -19.44 7.80 -1.43
CA GLU A 190 -18.71 8.64 -2.40
C GLU A 190 -18.25 7.80 -3.62
N GLN A 191 -18.83 6.61 -3.81
CA GLN A 191 -18.46 5.64 -4.86
C GLN A 191 -16.99 5.18 -4.77
N THR A 192 -16.38 5.33 -3.59
CA THR A 192 -15.01 4.90 -3.32
C THR A 192 -15.03 3.79 -2.29
N TYR A 193 -14.80 2.57 -2.76
CA TYR A 193 -14.83 1.36 -1.97
C TYR A 193 -13.46 1.12 -1.33
N THR A 194 -13.44 0.70 -0.07
CA THR A 194 -12.21 0.54 0.70
C THR A 194 -12.10 -0.82 1.38
N TYR A 195 -10.88 -1.34 1.50
CA TYR A 195 -10.55 -2.50 2.32
C TYR A 195 -9.22 -2.25 3.05
N MET A 196 -9.25 -2.33 4.38
CA MET A 196 -8.08 -2.10 5.22
C MET A 196 -7.60 -3.43 5.81
N THR A 197 -6.30 -3.71 5.71
CA THR A 197 -5.71 -4.93 6.28
C THR A 197 -4.24 -4.76 6.62
N TYR A 198 -3.71 -5.65 7.45
CA TYR A 198 -2.28 -5.79 7.64
C TYR A 198 -1.66 -6.57 6.48
N VAL A 199 -0.68 -5.97 5.82
CA VAL A 199 0.07 -6.58 4.72
C VAL A 199 1.50 -6.86 5.18
N PRO A 200 1.94 -8.13 5.15
CA PRO A 200 3.34 -8.47 5.46
C PRO A 200 4.33 -7.88 4.45
N GLU A 201 5.59 -7.68 4.87
CA GLU A 201 6.71 -7.35 3.99
C GLU A 201 6.78 -8.34 2.81
N GLY A 202 6.91 -7.82 1.60
CA GLY A 202 6.93 -8.61 0.39
C GLY A 202 6.57 -7.82 -0.86
N SER A 203 6.77 -8.45 -2.02
CA SER A 203 6.33 -7.92 -3.32
C SER A 203 5.07 -8.66 -3.75
N TYR A 204 4.01 -7.92 -4.07
CA TYR A 204 2.71 -8.47 -4.44
C TYR A 204 2.19 -7.86 -5.75
N GLU A 205 1.33 -8.62 -6.42
CA GLU A 205 0.49 -8.21 -7.52
C GLU A 205 -0.98 -8.41 -7.18
N TYR A 206 -1.83 -7.43 -7.50
CA TYR A 206 -3.27 -7.51 -7.26
C TYR A 206 -4.10 -6.72 -8.27
N LYS A 207 -5.40 -7.01 -8.27
CA LYS A 207 -6.48 -6.30 -8.95
C LYS A 207 -7.68 -6.21 -8.01
N ILE A 208 -8.62 -5.35 -8.37
CA ILE A 208 -9.98 -5.32 -7.84
C ILE A 208 -10.88 -5.98 -8.87
N VAL A 209 -11.62 -7.00 -8.46
CA VAL A 209 -12.58 -7.74 -9.28
C VAL A 209 -13.99 -7.46 -8.76
N LEU A 210 -14.92 -7.15 -9.65
CA LEU A 210 -16.34 -7.02 -9.31
C LEU A 210 -17.01 -8.38 -9.40
N GLY A 211 -17.49 -8.86 -8.25
CA GLY A 211 -18.10 -10.18 -8.13
C GLY A 211 -17.09 -11.32 -8.02
N ASN A 212 -17.56 -12.55 -8.18
CA ASN A 212 -16.80 -13.76 -7.86
C ASN A 212 -16.12 -14.43 -9.08
N SER A 213 -15.97 -13.71 -10.19
CA SER A 213 -15.35 -14.21 -11.42
C SER A 213 -14.59 -13.09 -12.14
N TRP A 214 -13.70 -13.44 -13.08
CA TRP A 214 -12.91 -12.50 -13.88
C TRP A 214 -13.71 -11.74 -14.96
N GLY A 215 -14.91 -11.25 -14.62
CA GLY A 215 -15.80 -10.55 -15.54
C GLY A 215 -15.43 -9.07 -15.72
N GLU A 216 -15.35 -8.32 -14.61
CA GLU A 216 -14.98 -6.90 -14.59
C GLU A 216 -13.86 -6.68 -13.56
N GLU A 217 -12.69 -6.22 -14.02
CA GLU A 217 -11.51 -6.07 -13.20
C GLU A 217 -10.68 -4.81 -13.49
N TYR A 218 -10.05 -4.29 -12.44
CA TYR A 218 -9.23 -3.08 -12.49
C TYR A 218 -7.97 -3.20 -11.64
N PRO A 219 -6.84 -2.58 -12.02
CA PRO A 219 -6.61 -1.96 -13.33
C PRO A 219 -6.48 -3.03 -14.44
N GLY A 220 -6.39 -2.60 -15.70
CA GLY A 220 -6.22 -3.53 -16.83
C GLY A 220 -4.96 -4.41 -16.73
N GLN A 221 -3.89 -3.86 -16.14
CA GLN A 221 -2.68 -4.60 -15.76
C GLN A 221 -2.65 -4.83 -14.25
N ASN A 222 -1.90 -5.85 -13.80
CA ASN A 222 -1.73 -6.12 -12.37
C ASN A 222 -1.10 -4.90 -11.67
N ALA A 223 -1.75 -4.42 -10.61
CA ALA A 223 -1.17 -3.42 -9.73
C ALA A 223 -0.06 -4.07 -8.90
N LYS A 224 1.09 -3.42 -8.79
CA LYS A 224 2.24 -3.92 -8.03
C LYS A 224 2.33 -3.19 -6.70
N LEU A 225 2.63 -3.93 -5.64
CA LEU A 225 2.79 -3.40 -4.28
C LEU A 225 4.03 -4.02 -3.63
N ASP A 226 5.08 -3.22 -3.48
CA ASP A 226 6.32 -3.61 -2.80
C ASP A 226 6.28 -3.07 -1.37
N VAL A 227 5.92 -3.93 -0.40
CA VAL A 227 5.80 -3.59 1.02
C VAL A 227 7.12 -3.84 1.74
N LEU A 228 7.74 -2.78 2.25
CA LEU A 228 9.07 -2.82 2.88
C LEU A 228 9.08 -3.29 4.35
N GLU A 229 7.94 -3.22 5.03
CA GLU A 229 7.77 -3.71 6.39
C GLU A 229 6.30 -4.02 6.65
N ASN A 230 6.01 -4.94 7.56
CA ASN A 230 4.64 -5.28 7.93
C ASN A 230 3.88 -4.01 8.39
N THR A 231 2.85 -3.62 7.66
CA THR A 231 2.06 -2.43 7.99
C THR A 231 0.59 -2.62 7.63
N GLU A 232 -0.27 -1.83 8.27
CA GLU A 232 -1.65 -1.67 7.84
C GLU A 232 -1.67 -0.83 6.55
N ILE A 233 -2.46 -1.27 5.57
CA ILE A 233 -2.65 -0.62 4.27
C ILE A 233 -4.16 -0.60 3.98
N THR A 234 -4.64 0.55 3.52
CA THR A 234 -5.99 0.71 2.95
C THR A 234 -5.90 0.66 1.44
N PHE A 235 -6.67 -0.25 0.85
CA PHE A 235 -6.89 -0.37 -0.59
C PHE A 235 -8.16 0.39 -0.97
N TYR A 236 -8.11 1.07 -2.12
CA TYR A 236 -9.18 1.91 -2.63
C TYR A 236 -9.55 1.49 -4.05
N TYR A 237 -10.85 1.54 -4.35
CA TYR A 237 -11.41 1.42 -5.69
C TYR A 237 -12.45 2.51 -5.91
N ASN A 238 -12.22 3.40 -6.86
CA ASN A 238 -13.23 4.39 -7.26
C ASN A 238 -14.07 3.84 -8.42
N HIS A 239 -15.36 3.66 -8.19
CA HIS A 239 -16.25 3.05 -9.19
C HIS A 239 -16.52 3.95 -10.40
N ASN A 240 -16.41 5.27 -10.25
CA ASN A 240 -16.65 6.22 -11.33
C ASN A 240 -15.42 6.32 -12.26
N THR A 241 -14.23 6.49 -11.69
CA THR A 241 -12.97 6.65 -12.45
C THR A 241 -12.30 5.33 -12.79
N LYS A 242 -12.72 4.24 -12.15
CA LYS A 242 -12.12 2.90 -12.21
C LYS A 242 -10.68 2.84 -11.67
N GLU A 243 -10.27 3.85 -10.90
CA GLU A 243 -8.94 3.90 -10.30
C GLU A 243 -8.82 2.92 -9.11
N VAL A 244 -7.66 2.28 -9.03
CA VAL A 244 -7.27 1.38 -7.93
C VAL A 244 -5.95 1.88 -7.35
N TYR A 245 -5.89 2.09 -6.05
CA TYR A 245 -4.69 2.59 -5.36
C TYR A 245 -4.70 2.18 -3.88
N THR A 246 -3.60 2.49 -3.18
CA THR A 246 -3.46 2.27 -1.72
C THR A 246 -2.98 3.54 -1.02
N ASP A 247 -3.20 3.65 0.28
CA ASP A 247 -2.57 4.67 1.12
C ASP A 247 -1.12 4.33 1.51
N TYR A 248 -0.61 3.15 1.10
CA TYR A 248 0.73 2.69 1.43
C TYR A 248 1.78 3.70 1.02
N ARG A 249 2.45 4.25 2.03
CA ARG A 249 3.64 5.09 1.91
C ARG A 249 4.74 4.42 2.74
N PRO A 250 5.86 4.02 2.13
CA PRO A 250 6.98 3.45 2.86
C PRO A 250 7.44 4.38 3.99
N LYS A 251 7.36 3.91 5.24
CA LYS A 251 7.76 4.70 6.42
C LYS A 251 9.28 4.83 6.49
N GLY A 252 9.74 6.02 6.86
CA GLY A 252 11.17 6.31 6.99
C GLY A 252 11.89 6.56 5.66
N GLU A 253 11.13 6.61 4.57
CA GLU A 253 11.61 6.90 3.24
C GLU A 253 11.08 8.30 2.82
N ASN A 254 11.95 9.20 2.34
CA ASN A 254 11.59 10.45 1.67
C ASN A 254 10.95 10.14 0.29
N THR A 255 9.82 9.43 0.29
CA THR A 255 9.16 8.97 -0.93
C THR A 255 8.13 10.00 -1.38
N ASP A 256 8.57 10.92 -2.23
CA ASP A 256 7.75 12.01 -2.78
C ASP A 256 7.42 11.81 -4.27
N GLY A 257 7.79 10.65 -4.84
CA GLY A 257 7.67 10.34 -6.26
C GLY A 257 8.75 10.99 -7.10
N VAL A 258 9.82 11.52 -6.50
CA VAL A 258 10.92 12.21 -7.16
C VAL A 258 12.25 11.60 -6.72
N ILE A 259 12.93 10.92 -7.65
CA ILE A 259 14.24 10.32 -7.38
C ILE A 259 15.33 11.39 -7.43
N ASN A 260 16.13 11.52 -6.38
CA ASN A 260 17.32 12.35 -6.37
C ASN A 260 18.47 11.72 -7.17
N LYS A 261 18.37 11.86 -8.49
CA LYS A 261 19.34 11.47 -9.51
C LYS A 261 20.81 11.73 -9.13
N SER A 262 21.10 12.90 -8.57
CA SER A 262 22.47 13.31 -8.20
C SER A 262 23.10 12.49 -7.07
N LYS A 263 22.30 11.67 -6.37
CA LYS A 263 22.72 10.84 -5.25
C LYS A 263 22.86 9.37 -5.61
N LEU A 264 22.42 8.99 -6.81
CA LEU A 264 22.66 7.67 -7.37
C LEU A 264 24.14 7.51 -7.67
N TYR A 265 24.75 6.45 -7.13
CA TYR A 265 26.17 6.20 -7.35
C TYR A 265 26.52 4.72 -7.32
N HIS A 266 27.27 4.30 -8.34
CA HIS A 266 27.91 3.00 -8.41
C HIS A 266 29.28 3.15 -9.07
N ASN A 267 30.30 2.49 -8.52
CA ASN A 267 31.64 2.47 -9.12
C ASN A 267 32.16 1.04 -9.28
N THR A 268 32.35 0.62 -10.53
CA THR A 268 32.80 -0.74 -10.87
C THR A 268 34.22 -1.08 -10.41
N TRP A 269 35.00 -0.08 -10.01
CA TRP A 269 36.38 -0.23 -9.53
C TRP A 269 36.51 -0.15 -8.01
N ASP A 270 35.43 0.20 -7.30
CA ASP A 270 35.39 0.23 -5.84
C ASP A 270 34.72 -1.04 -5.32
N LEU A 271 35.43 -1.75 -4.45
CA LEU A 271 34.99 -3.01 -3.85
C LEU A 271 33.74 -2.85 -2.99
N LEU A 272 33.43 -1.65 -2.49
CA LEU A 272 32.16 -1.37 -1.83
C LEU A 272 30.97 -1.61 -2.76
N TYR A 273 31.10 -1.25 -4.03
CA TYR A 273 30.02 -1.27 -5.02
C TYR A 273 30.02 -2.53 -5.87
N ARG A 274 31.19 -3.15 -6.05
CA ARG A 274 31.32 -4.35 -6.86
C ARG A 274 32.39 -5.28 -6.30
N THR A 275 31.98 -6.47 -5.87
CA THR A 275 32.89 -7.51 -5.39
C THR A 275 32.58 -8.86 -6.04
N PRO A 276 33.57 -9.58 -6.58
CA PRO A 276 34.98 -9.20 -6.72
C PRO A 276 35.21 -8.21 -7.89
N PHE A 277 36.37 -7.55 -7.88
CA PHE A 277 36.80 -6.67 -8.96
C PHE A 277 37.21 -7.46 -10.22
N GLY A 278 36.96 -6.88 -11.40
CA GLY A 278 37.47 -7.42 -12.67
C GLY A 278 36.66 -8.59 -13.23
N ALA A 279 37.30 -9.40 -14.09
CA ALA A 279 36.66 -10.59 -14.64
C ALA A 279 36.58 -11.69 -13.57
N VAL A 280 35.51 -12.48 -13.60
CA VAL A 280 35.23 -13.52 -12.59
C VAL A 280 35.14 -14.90 -13.23
N SER A 281 35.49 -15.94 -12.50
CA SER A 281 35.28 -17.30 -12.97
C SER A 281 33.78 -17.63 -12.97
N ARG A 282 33.36 -18.54 -13.85
CA ARG A 282 32.02 -19.15 -13.77
C ARG A 282 31.75 -19.68 -12.36
N ASP A 283 30.49 -19.61 -11.92
CA ASP A 283 30.01 -19.99 -10.58
C ASP A 283 30.49 -19.09 -9.44
N THR A 284 31.16 -17.97 -9.73
CA THR A 284 31.47 -16.94 -8.72
C THR A 284 30.23 -16.10 -8.41
N GLU A 285 29.98 -15.89 -7.12
CA GLU A 285 29.00 -14.90 -6.64
C GLU A 285 29.59 -13.49 -6.77
N VAL A 286 28.82 -12.60 -7.41
CA VAL A 286 29.13 -11.19 -7.55
C VAL A 286 28.12 -10.38 -6.73
N THR A 287 28.64 -9.56 -5.82
CA THR A 287 27.87 -8.56 -5.09
C THR A 287 27.89 -7.26 -5.87
N LEU A 288 26.71 -6.72 -6.16
CA LEU A 288 26.53 -5.40 -6.76
C LEU A 288 25.76 -4.51 -5.79
N ARG A 289 26.27 -3.29 -5.55
CA ARG A 289 25.58 -2.28 -4.75
C ARG A 289 25.35 -1.00 -5.51
N LEU A 290 24.25 -0.33 -5.20
CA LEU A 290 23.94 1.03 -5.63
C LEU A 290 23.71 1.90 -4.39
N GLN A 291 24.30 3.08 -4.37
CA GLN A 291 24.01 4.12 -3.38
C GLN A 291 22.86 5.00 -3.88
N ALA A 292 22.00 5.43 -2.97
CA ALA A 292 21.00 6.48 -3.19
C ALA A 292 20.88 7.38 -1.95
N GLU A 293 20.19 8.52 -2.06
CA GLU A 293 19.83 9.29 -0.87
C GLU A 293 18.97 8.44 0.06
N LYS A 294 19.18 8.57 1.37
CA LYS A 294 18.48 7.75 2.33
C LYS A 294 16.98 8.00 2.25
N GLY A 295 16.23 6.92 2.02
CA GLY A 295 14.79 6.97 1.90
C GLY A 295 14.27 7.40 0.53
N ASP A 296 15.13 7.62 -0.46
CA ASP A 296 14.73 8.17 -1.76
C ASP A 296 14.13 7.11 -2.71
N LEU A 297 14.39 5.82 -2.47
CA LEU A 297 14.01 4.74 -3.37
C LEU A 297 13.05 3.77 -2.73
N THR A 298 11.88 3.57 -3.34
CA THR A 298 10.98 2.45 -2.97
C THR A 298 11.45 1.10 -3.49
N ARG A 299 12.23 1.08 -4.58
CA ARG A 299 12.72 -0.16 -5.21
C ARG A 299 14.03 0.06 -5.95
N ALA A 300 14.86 -1.00 -6.00
CA ALA A 300 16.01 -1.10 -6.89
C ALA A 300 16.15 -2.51 -7.45
N ARG A 301 16.56 -2.63 -8.72
CA ARG A 301 16.77 -3.90 -9.43
C ARG A 301 18.01 -3.82 -10.31
N VAL A 302 18.67 -4.94 -10.55
CA VAL A 302 19.74 -5.07 -11.56
C VAL A 302 19.18 -5.76 -12.80
N TYR A 303 19.20 -5.06 -13.92
CA TYR A 303 19.06 -5.68 -15.24
C TYR A 303 20.41 -6.27 -15.64
N LEU A 304 20.44 -7.57 -15.96
CA LEU A 304 21.65 -8.31 -16.33
C LEU A 304 21.42 -9.05 -17.64
N LYS A 305 22.23 -8.78 -18.66
CA LYS A 305 22.15 -9.40 -19.99
C LYS A 305 23.43 -10.13 -20.33
N ASN A 306 23.34 -11.38 -20.76
CA ASN A 306 24.45 -12.10 -21.38
C ASN A 306 24.48 -11.80 -22.89
N TYR A 307 25.55 -11.20 -23.39
CA TYR A 307 25.67 -10.86 -24.82
C TYR A 307 25.87 -12.09 -25.72
N GLN A 308 26.36 -13.21 -25.18
CA GLN A 308 26.61 -14.42 -25.95
C GLN A 308 25.34 -15.25 -26.12
N THR A 309 24.59 -15.46 -25.04
CA THR A 309 23.35 -16.26 -25.07
C THR A 309 22.12 -15.42 -25.42
N GLY A 310 22.17 -14.11 -25.23
CA GLY A 310 21.04 -13.20 -25.38
C GLY A 310 20.09 -13.17 -24.18
N ASN A 311 20.32 -14.03 -23.18
CA ASN A 311 19.49 -14.12 -21.97
C ASN A 311 19.58 -12.82 -21.16
N ALA A 312 18.44 -12.37 -20.64
CA ALA A 312 18.36 -11.22 -19.75
C ALA A 312 17.56 -11.58 -18.49
N TYR A 313 18.03 -11.07 -17.35
CA TYR A 313 17.47 -11.32 -16.03
C TYR A 313 17.29 -10.00 -15.30
N LEU A 314 16.29 -9.96 -14.42
CA LEU A 314 16.05 -8.83 -13.53
C LEU A 314 16.15 -9.31 -12.09
N HIS A 315 17.18 -8.87 -11.38
CA HIS A 315 17.43 -9.28 -10.00
C HIS A 315 16.98 -8.18 -9.04
N PRO A 316 16.09 -8.46 -8.07
CA PRO A 316 15.75 -7.49 -7.04
C PRO A 316 16.97 -7.18 -6.16
N MET A 317 17.02 -5.96 -5.65
CA MET A 317 17.99 -5.52 -4.65
C MET A 317 17.29 -5.28 -3.32
N THR A 318 18.01 -5.45 -2.23
CA THR A 318 17.54 -5.18 -0.87
C THR A 318 18.34 -4.03 -0.25
N ARG A 319 17.69 -3.14 0.50
CA ARG A 319 18.38 -2.12 1.30
C ARG A 319 19.16 -2.79 2.43
N VAL A 320 20.49 -2.66 2.45
CA VAL A 320 21.37 -3.35 3.41
C VAL A 320 21.88 -2.47 4.54
N GLY A 321 21.61 -1.17 4.46
CA GLY A 321 21.98 -0.20 5.50
C GLY A 321 22.22 1.19 4.92
N TRP A 322 22.59 2.12 5.80
CA TRP A 322 22.88 3.50 5.43
C TRP A 322 24.15 4.00 6.13
N ILE A 323 24.76 5.05 5.57
CA ILE A 323 25.86 5.78 6.18
C ILE A 323 25.61 7.28 6.12
N SER A 324 26.21 8.04 7.04
CA SER A 324 26.27 9.50 6.94
C SER A 324 27.55 9.91 6.20
N THR A 325 27.40 10.72 5.16
CA THR A 325 28.49 11.26 4.34
C THR A 325 28.51 12.78 4.41
N THR A 326 29.55 13.42 3.87
CA THR A 326 29.56 14.87 3.69
C THR A 326 28.50 15.38 2.69
N GLN A 327 27.92 14.48 1.90
CA GLN A 327 26.89 14.78 0.91
C GLN A 327 25.46 14.46 1.40
N GLY A 328 25.30 14.00 2.64
CA GLY A 328 24.01 13.57 3.21
C GLY A 328 24.04 12.12 3.72
N GLU A 329 22.88 11.65 4.20
CA GLU A 329 22.68 10.25 4.57
C GLU A 329 22.37 9.44 3.30
N MET A 330 23.05 8.31 3.12
CA MET A 330 22.95 7.50 1.91
C MET A 330 22.56 6.06 2.25
N ASP A 331 21.56 5.53 1.56
CA ASP A 331 21.21 4.11 1.59
C ASP A 331 22.06 3.32 0.60
N PHE A 332 22.32 2.06 0.94
CA PHE A 332 22.93 1.07 0.05
C PHE A 332 21.94 -0.03 -0.27
N TRP A 333 21.68 -0.22 -1.56
CA TRP A 333 20.92 -1.32 -2.11
C TRP A 333 21.90 -2.39 -2.61
N GLU A 334 21.68 -3.65 -2.30
CA GLU A 334 22.56 -4.78 -2.65
C GLU A 334 21.79 -5.89 -3.35
N THR A 335 22.43 -6.53 -4.33
CA THR A 335 22.05 -7.86 -4.80
C THR A 335 23.28 -8.75 -4.96
N ARG A 336 23.08 -10.06 -4.86
CA ARG A 336 24.12 -11.09 -5.00
C ARG A 336 23.72 -12.04 -6.11
N ILE A 337 24.59 -12.17 -7.10
CA ILE A 337 24.28 -12.89 -8.34
C ILE A 337 25.35 -13.94 -8.58
N THR A 338 24.94 -15.20 -8.72
CA THR A 338 25.85 -16.28 -9.15
C THR A 338 25.78 -16.44 -10.66
N LEU A 339 26.90 -16.22 -11.36
CA LEU A 339 26.94 -16.24 -12.83
C LEU A 339 27.24 -17.65 -13.34
N LYS A 340 26.23 -18.28 -13.96
CA LYS A 340 26.28 -19.69 -14.39
C LYS A 340 26.82 -19.93 -15.79
N GLU A 341 26.73 -18.93 -16.66
CA GLU A 341 27.20 -19.04 -18.04
C GLU A 341 28.51 -18.27 -18.19
N ILE A 342 29.42 -18.78 -19.02
CA ILE A 342 30.57 -18.00 -19.46
C ILE A 342 30.10 -16.92 -20.44
N GLY A 343 30.87 -15.84 -20.54
CA GLY A 343 30.64 -14.79 -21.52
C GLY A 343 30.76 -13.38 -20.97
N THR A 344 30.47 -12.42 -21.85
CA THR A 344 30.39 -11.01 -21.47
C THR A 344 28.95 -10.69 -21.11
N TYR A 345 28.77 -10.23 -19.89
CA TYR A 345 27.53 -9.68 -19.40
C TYR A 345 27.56 -8.16 -19.44
N GLY A 346 26.39 -7.56 -19.65
CA GLY A 346 26.12 -6.14 -19.43
C GLY A 346 25.10 -5.99 -18.31
N TYR A 347 25.30 -5.05 -17.39
CA TYR A 347 24.31 -4.74 -16.36
C TYR A 347 24.06 -3.25 -16.16
N LYS A 348 22.87 -2.91 -15.67
CA LYS A 348 22.49 -1.58 -15.21
C LYS A 348 21.52 -1.68 -14.04
N PHE A 349 21.33 -0.60 -13.32
CA PHE A 349 20.37 -0.50 -12.24
C PHE A 349 19.09 0.16 -12.73
N LEU A 350 17.95 -0.39 -12.32
CA LEU A 350 16.62 0.18 -12.50
C LEU A 350 16.12 0.55 -11.09
N VAL A 351 15.96 1.84 -10.83
CA VAL A 351 15.51 2.35 -9.53
C VAL A 351 14.17 3.05 -9.66
N GLY A 352 13.42 3.10 -8.56
CA GLY A 352 12.11 3.71 -8.56
C GLY A 352 11.66 4.25 -7.22
N ASP A 353 10.93 5.35 -7.27
CA ASP A 353 10.14 5.91 -6.18
C ASP A 353 8.69 6.03 -6.66
N GLN A 354 7.79 5.24 -6.08
CA GLN A 354 6.40 5.14 -6.54
C GLN A 354 6.32 4.91 -8.06
N ASN A 355 5.66 5.79 -8.80
CA ASN A 355 5.55 5.70 -10.26
C ASN A 355 6.80 6.21 -11.02
N ALA A 356 7.71 6.93 -10.36
CA ALA A 356 8.94 7.37 -10.98
C ALA A 356 9.90 6.20 -11.20
N GLN A 357 10.66 6.29 -12.30
CA GLN A 357 11.69 5.33 -12.65
C GLN A 357 12.88 6.05 -13.27
N VAL A 358 14.07 5.64 -12.86
CA VAL A 358 15.35 6.09 -13.41
C VAL A 358 16.24 4.87 -13.64
N GLU A 359 17.11 4.94 -14.64
CA GLU A 359 18.15 3.94 -14.87
C GLU A 359 19.52 4.52 -14.53
N TYR A 360 20.40 3.71 -13.95
CA TYR A 360 21.80 4.06 -13.70
C TYR A 360 22.70 3.04 -14.37
N GLY A 361 23.61 3.48 -15.24
CA GLY A 361 24.39 2.61 -16.10
C GLY A 361 25.76 3.15 -16.44
N GLU A 362 26.48 2.42 -17.28
CA GLU A 362 27.81 2.84 -17.75
C GLU A 362 27.69 4.13 -18.57
N ASP A 363 28.59 5.07 -18.30
CA ASP A 363 28.68 6.32 -19.05
C ASP A 363 29.44 6.09 -20.38
N HIS A 364 29.95 7.17 -20.98
CA HIS A 364 30.77 7.06 -22.20
C HIS A 364 32.20 6.52 -21.95
N GLN A 365 32.61 6.29 -20.70
CA GLN A 365 33.89 5.71 -20.31
C GLN A 365 33.71 4.25 -19.86
N LYS A 366 34.73 3.41 -20.09
CA LYS A 366 34.65 2.01 -19.70
C LYS A 366 35.04 1.83 -18.23
N GLY A 367 34.12 1.33 -17.42
CA GLY A 367 34.30 1.16 -15.99
C GLY A 367 34.40 2.48 -15.22
N GLY A 368 34.72 2.40 -13.92
CA GLY A 368 34.63 3.55 -13.03
C GLY A 368 33.18 3.80 -12.58
N PHE A 369 32.79 5.07 -12.52
CA PHE A 369 31.43 5.49 -12.16
C PHE A 369 30.47 5.42 -13.35
N GLY A 370 29.18 5.57 -13.10
CA GLY A 370 28.16 5.61 -14.15
C GLY A 370 27.43 6.94 -14.25
N GLU A 371 26.39 6.94 -15.06
CA GLU A 371 25.46 8.06 -15.20
C GLU A 371 24.01 7.61 -15.00
N GLU A 372 23.20 8.54 -14.51
CA GLU A 372 21.76 8.41 -14.39
C GLU A 372 21.05 8.98 -15.62
N VAL A 373 20.09 8.23 -16.15
CA VAL A 373 19.24 8.64 -17.27
C VAL A 373 17.81 8.18 -17.04
N ASP A 374 16.85 8.85 -17.69
CA ASP A 374 15.44 8.44 -17.56
C ASP A 374 15.20 7.04 -18.12
N GLN A 375 15.83 6.73 -19.27
CA GLN A 375 15.70 5.45 -19.95
C GLN A 375 16.94 5.14 -20.81
N ASN A 376 17.16 3.85 -21.07
CA ASN A 376 18.20 3.33 -21.95
C ASN A 376 19.64 3.63 -21.51
N ALA A 377 19.93 3.50 -20.21
CA ALA A 377 21.29 3.62 -19.70
C ALA A 377 22.24 2.60 -20.35
N GLY A 378 23.51 2.99 -20.48
CA GLY A 378 24.59 2.09 -20.88
C GLY A 378 24.75 0.90 -19.93
N LEU A 379 25.34 -0.19 -20.40
CA LEU A 379 25.50 -1.41 -19.62
C LEU A 379 26.95 -1.58 -19.18
N PHE A 380 27.20 -1.58 -17.87
CA PHE A 380 28.50 -1.92 -17.30
C PHE A 380 28.91 -3.33 -17.70
N GLN A 381 30.17 -3.49 -18.08
CA GLN A 381 30.68 -4.79 -18.50
C GLN A 381 31.09 -5.68 -17.30
N LEU A 382 30.62 -6.93 -17.31
CA LEU A 382 30.99 -7.98 -16.37
C LEU A 382 31.41 -9.22 -17.16
N THR A 383 32.68 -9.62 -17.08
CA THR A 383 33.19 -10.75 -17.87
C THR A 383 33.31 -12.00 -17.02
N VAL A 384 32.74 -13.11 -17.50
CA VAL A 384 32.77 -14.42 -16.88
C VAL A 384 33.58 -15.37 -17.73
N TYR A 385 34.68 -15.90 -17.20
CA TYR A 385 35.57 -16.80 -17.91
C TYR A 385 35.44 -18.24 -17.43
N ASP A 386 35.81 -19.19 -18.29
CA ASP A 386 35.86 -20.59 -17.89
C ASP A 386 37.00 -20.81 -16.87
N PRO A 387 36.74 -21.41 -15.69
CA PRO A 387 37.76 -21.66 -14.67
C PRO A 387 38.98 -22.46 -15.16
N SER A 388 38.84 -23.23 -16.24
CA SER A 388 39.95 -23.97 -16.89
C SER A 388 40.78 -23.12 -17.86
N TYR A 389 40.36 -21.89 -18.16
CA TYR A 389 41.11 -20.97 -19.02
C TYR A 389 42.41 -20.54 -18.35
N GLN A 390 43.53 -20.75 -19.05
CA GLN A 390 44.86 -20.40 -18.59
C GLN A 390 45.48 -19.38 -19.54
N THR A 391 46.07 -18.33 -18.99
CA THR A 391 46.94 -17.41 -19.74
C THR A 391 48.40 -17.82 -19.55
N PRO A 392 49.28 -17.67 -20.57
CA PRO A 392 50.68 -18.03 -20.45
C PRO A 392 51.35 -17.29 -19.30
N ASP A 393 51.98 -18.02 -18.37
CA ASP A 393 52.55 -17.44 -17.14
C ASP A 393 53.63 -16.40 -17.44
N TRP A 394 54.49 -16.67 -18.42
CA TRP A 394 55.56 -15.75 -18.81
C TRP A 394 55.05 -14.39 -19.28
N MET A 395 53.84 -14.32 -19.86
CA MET A 395 53.26 -13.08 -20.37
C MET A 395 52.75 -12.18 -19.23
N LYS A 396 52.35 -12.77 -18.10
CA LYS A 396 51.86 -12.03 -16.92
C LYS A 396 52.94 -11.16 -16.28
N GLU A 397 54.20 -11.56 -16.44
CA GLU A 397 55.39 -10.90 -15.89
C GLU A 397 56.25 -10.20 -16.97
N ALA A 398 55.85 -10.28 -18.24
CA ALA A 398 56.62 -9.73 -19.35
C ALA A 398 56.59 -8.19 -19.37
N VAL A 399 57.74 -7.59 -19.64
CA VAL A 399 57.82 -6.19 -20.09
C VAL A 399 57.80 -6.18 -21.61
N VAL A 400 56.71 -5.69 -22.19
CA VAL A 400 56.50 -5.69 -23.65
C VAL A 400 57.10 -4.43 -24.25
N TYR A 401 57.98 -4.59 -25.24
CA TYR A 401 58.51 -3.50 -26.06
C TYR A 401 57.93 -3.58 -27.47
N GLN A 402 57.00 -2.67 -27.80
CA GLN A 402 56.40 -2.58 -29.12
C GLN A 402 57.33 -1.82 -30.08
N ILE A 403 57.69 -2.46 -31.20
CA ILE A 403 58.51 -1.87 -32.24
C ILE A 403 57.62 -1.49 -33.43
N PHE A 404 57.67 -0.22 -33.85
CA PHE A 404 57.22 0.20 -35.17
C PHE A 404 58.39 0.07 -36.15
N PRO A 405 58.45 -0.97 -37.00
CA PRO A 405 59.68 -1.31 -37.72
C PRO A 405 60.22 -0.18 -38.59
N ASP A 406 59.33 0.56 -39.27
CA ASP A 406 59.66 1.70 -40.13
C ASP A 406 60.37 2.86 -39.39
N ARG A 407 60.13 2.99 -38.07
CA ARG A 407 60.59 4.13 -37.26
C ARG A 407 61.54 3.75 -36.15
N PHE A 408 61.93 2.48 -36.07
CA PHE A 408 62.76 1.99 -34.98
C PHE A 408 64.24 2.12 -35.27
N TYR A 409 64.76 1.34 -36.22
CA TYR A 409 66.16 1.39 -36.60
C TYR A 409 66.37 0.73 -37.97
N ASN A 410 66.98 1.47 -38.90
CA ASN A 410 67.36 0.93 -40.18
C ASN A 410 68.71 0.19 -40.08
N GLY A 411 68.64 -1.14 -39.94
CA GLY A 411 69.82 -2.00 -39.88
C GLY A 411 70.43 -2.36 -41.23
N ASN A 412 69.77 -2.07 -42.36
CA ASN A 412 70.29 -2.36 -43.69
C ASN A 412 69.74 -1.38 -44.74
N ARG A 413 70.50 -0.34 -45.09
CA ARG A 413 70.08 0.68 -46.07
C ARG A 413 69.88 0.16 -47.49
N GLU A 414 70.35 -1.05 -47.82
CA GLU A 414 70.12 -1.64 -49.14
C GLU A 414 68.64 -1.99 -49.38
N ASN A 415 67.85 -2.09 -48.31
CA ASN A 415 66.41 -2.38 -48.39
C ASN A 415 65.52 -1.13 -48.29
N ASP A 416 66.11 0.08 -48.41
CA ASP A 416 65.38 1.34 -48.40
C ASP A 416 64.56 1.50 -49.68
N THR A 417 63.37 0.90 -49.72
CA THR A 417 62.40 1.08 -50.80
C THR A 417 61.50 2.28 -50.53
N ALA A 418 62.10 3.48 -50.38
CA ALA A 418 61.29 4.69 -50.36
C ALA A 418 60.60 4.85 -51.72
N LYS A 419 59.28 4.95 -51.76
CA LYS A 419 58.58 5.42 -52.97
C LYS A 419 59.01 6.86 -53.21
N SER A 420 59.68 7.10 -54.33
CA SER A 420 59.85 8.46 -54.85
C SER A 420 58.47 8.99 -55.25
N ASN A 421 57.95 9.95 -54.49
CA ASN A 421 56.72 10.67 -54.86
C ASN A 421 56.95 11.60 -56.04
#